data_AF-A0A2H9QGP0-F1
#
_entry.id   AF-A0A2H9QGP0-F1
#
_cell.length_a   1.000
_cell.length_b   1.000
_cell.length_c   1.000
_cell.angle_alpha   90.00
_cell.angle_beta   90.00
_cell.angle_gamma   90.00
#
_symmetry.space_group_name_H-M   'P 1'
#
loop_
_entity.id
_entity.type
_entity.pdbx_description
1 polymer ?
#
loop_
_entity_poly.entity_id
_entity_poly.type
_entity_poly.pdbx_seq_one_letter_code
_entity_poly.pdbx_strand_id
1 'polypeptide(L)'
;MKIEKNYLKGSPFIGIFSCITEKIGLLPLYTEKKEVQRTEEFFEIEVIQTSIAGSSLIGSLVKGNNKGFILPETADDKEIKFLEEKGIKVKKIKGLTALGNLVGLNDFGGIVSPLIQKKSFEEIKKFFGIPLKQMTLGNSEVVGSCLLAT
;
A
#
# COMPACT_ATOMS: atom_id res chain seq x y z
N MET A 1 11.82 16.68 7.89
CA MET A 1 11.82 15.27 7.46
C MET A 1 12.53 14.45 8.54
N LYS A 2 11.83 13.55 9.22
CA LYS A 2 12.41 12.58 10.18
C LYS A 2 12.73 11.29 9.42
N ILE A 3 13.89 10.67 9.67
CA ILE A 3 14.29 9.41 9.03
C ILE A 3 14.89 8.49 10.09
N GLU A 4 14.48 7.22 10.09
CA GLU A 4 15.00 6.18 10.98
C GLU A 4 15.41 4.94 10.18
N LYS A 5 16.54 4.33 10.55
CA LYS A 5 16.94 3.02 10.04
C LYS A 5 16.34 1.94 10.93
N ASN A 6 15.60 1.01 10.33
CA ASN A 6 14.93 -0.04 11.07
C ASN A 6 14.83 -1.33 10.26
N TYR A 7 14.50 -2.41 10.95
CA TYR A 7 14.12 -3.69 10.38
C TYR A 7 12.65 -3.93 10.67
N LEU A 8 12.01 -4.71 9.82
CA LEU A 8 10.66 -5.21 10.06
C LEU A 8 10.69 -6.71 9.86
N LYS A 9 10.31 -7.47 10.89
CA LYS A 9 10.43 -8.95 10.91
C LYS A 9 11.85 -9.43 10.61
N GLY A 10 12.85 -8.72 11.14
CA GLY A 10 14.28 -9.02 10.92
C GLY A 10 14.78 -8.75 9.50
N SER A 11 13.97 -8.17 8.62
CA SER A 11 14.33 -7.86 7.24
C SER A 11 14.59 -6.36 7.03
N PRO A 12 15.65 -5.99 6.27
CA PRO A 12 15.88 -4.59 5.89
C PRO A 12 14.91 -4.11 4.80
N PHE A 13 14.17 -5.03 4.15
CA PHE A 13 13.22 -4.70 3.08
C PHE A 13 11.85 -4.27 3.65
N ILE A 14 11.85 -3.26 4.51
CA ILE A 14 10.67 -2.82 5.27
C ILE A 14 9.47 -2.46 4.37
N GLY A 15 9.74 -1.90 3.17
CA GLY A 15 8.71 -1.51 2.22
C GLY A 15 7.96 -2.67 1.56
N ILE A 16 8.47 -3.91 1.67
CA ILE A 16 7.74 -5.11 1.20
C ILE A 16 6.63 -5.49 2.18
N PHE A 17 6.84 -5.22 3.47
CA PHE A 17 5.94 -5.63 4.56
C PHE A 17 4.98 -4.54 5.00
N SER A 18 5.23 -3.28 4.67
CA SER A 18 4.48 -2.14 5.22
C SER A 18 3.88 -1.26 4.13
N CYS A 19 2.67 -0.76 4.39
CA CYS A 19 2.04 0.29 3.59
C CYS A 19 1.63 1.42 4.53
N ILE A 20 2.36 2.53 4.50
CA ILE A 20 2.19 3.64 5.44
C ILE A 20 1.61 4.86 4.72
N THR A 21 0.60 5.49 5.34
CA THR A 21 -0.01 6.77 4.94
C THR A 21 0.13 7.77 6.10
N GLU A 22 -0.38 8.99 5.97
CA GLU A 22 -0.32 9.97 7.07
C GLU A 22 -1.32 9.67 8.20
N LYS A 23 -2.24 8.73 8.01
CA LYS A 23 -3.27 8.40 9.02
C LYS A 23 -3.19 6.97 9.53
N ILE A 24 -2.92 6.04 8.62
CA ILE A 24 -2.96 4.60 8.88
C ILE A 24 -1.70 3.94 8.34
N GLY A 25 -1.11 3.06 9.15
CA GLY A 25 -0.10 2.10 8.73
C GLY A 25 -0.68 0.70 8.67
N LEU A 26 -0.44 -0.03 7.58
CA LEU A 26 -0.74 -1.46 7.49
C LEU A 26 0.54 -2.25 7.68
N LEU A 27 0.57 -3.09 8.71
CA LEU A 27 1.66 -4.03 8.98
C LEU A 27 1.14 -5.47 8.95
N PRO A 28 2.03 -6.48 8.80
CA PRO A 28 1.62 -7.87 8.80
C PRO A 28 1.02 -8.30 10.14
N LEU A 29 0.16 -9.32 10.12
CA LEU A 29 -0.21 -10.04 11.33
C LEU A 29 1.03 -10.56 12.07
N TYR A 30 0.94 -10.55 13.39
CA TYR A 30 1.99 -11.03 14.31
C TYR A 30 3.30 -10.25 14.20
N THR A 31 3.25 -9.00 13.73
CA THR A 31 4.36 -8.06 13.89
C THR A 31 4.58 -7.80 15.38
N GLU A 32 5.85 -7.73 15.81
CA GLU A 32 6.12 -7.59 17.25
C GLU A 32 5.53 -6.29 17.79
N LYS A 33 4.98 -6.33 19.01
CA LYS A 33 4.37 -5.13 19.64
C LYS A 33 5.32 -3.94 19.66
N LYS A 34 6.61 -4.18 19.86
CA LYS A 34 7.65 -3.14 19.85
C LYS A 34 7.82 -2.50 18.46
N GLU A 35 7.76 -3.29 17.39
CA GLU A 35 7.83 -2.79 16.01
C GLU A 35 6.58 -1.97 15.66
N VAL A 36 5.41 -2.41 16.10
CA VAL A 36 4.14 -1.70 15.93
C VAL A 36 4.17 -0.37 16.66
N GLN A 37 4.45 -0.36 17.96
CA GLN A 37 4.50 0.85 18.78
C GLN A 37 5.51 1.86 18.24
N ARG A 38 6.70 1.39 17.83
CA ARG A 38 7.71 2.26 17.22
C ARG A 38 7.23 2.89 15.91
N THR A 39 6.47 2.14 15.10
CA THR A 39 5.90 2.66 13.86
C THR A 39 4.82 3.71 14.16
N GLU A 40 3.93 3.44 15.11
CA GLU A 40 2.89 4.38 15.56
C GLU A 40 3.50 5.67 16.11
N GLU A 41 4.49 5.58 16.99
CA GLU A 41 5.16 6.74 17.60
C GLU A 41 5.97 7.55 16.59
N PHE A 42 6.68 6.89 15.67
CA PHE A 42 7.55 7.57 14.72
C PHE A 42 6.76 8.35 13.66
N PHE A 43 5.68 7.76 13.15
CA PHE A 43 4.83 8.37 12.13
C PHE A 43 3.64 9.14 12.71
N GLU A 44 3.36 8.99 13.99
CA GLU A 44 2.22 9.61 14.68
C GLU A 44 0.86 9.15 14.09
N ILE A 45 0.73 7.84 13.84
CA ILE A 45 -0.41 7.19 13.16
C ILE A 45 -0.95 5.99 13.93
N GLU A 46 -2.16 5.53 13.58
CA GLU A 46 -2.65 4.21 13.99
C GLU A 46 -2.08 3.11 13.08
N VAL A 47 -1.61 2.00 13.66
CA VAL A 47 -1.17 0.83 12.91
C VAL A 47 -2.17 -0.31 13.04
N ILE A 48 -2.60 -0.82 11.89
CA ILE A 48 -3.45 -1.99 11.79
C ILE A 48 -2.64 -3.18 11.28
N GLN A 49 -2.62 -4.22 12.11
CA GLN A 49 -2.05 -5.51 11.72
C GLN A 49 -3.08 -6.31 10.93
N THR A 50 -2.74 -6.67 9.69
CA THR A 50 -3.61 -7.47 8.82
C THR A 50 -2.78 -8.39 7.92
N SER A 51 -3.44 -9.36 7.31
CA SER A 51 -2.96 -10.02 6.09
C SER A 51 -3.72 -9.47 4.90
N ILE A 52 -3.14 -9.62 3.71
CA ILE A 52 -3.83 -9.36 2.43
C ILE A 52 -3.56 -10.54 1.52
N ALA A 53 -4.62 -11.17 1.02
CA ALA A 53 -4.57 -12.44 0.30
C ALA A 53 -3.81 -13.52 1.09
N GLY A 54 -3.97 -13.54 2.43
CA GLY A 54 -3.26 -14.47 3.33
C GLY A 54 -1.74 -14.25 3.40
N SER A 55 -1.22 -13.15 2.85
CA SER A 55 0.21 -12.85 2.78
C SER A 55 0.62 -11.77 3.77
N SER A 56 1.90 -11.81 4.18
CA SER A 56 2.56 -10.76 4.96
C SER A 56 3.23 -9.68 4.09
N LEU A 57 3.18 -9.82 2.76
CA LEU A 57 3.82 -8.89 1.81
C LEU A 57 2.93 -7.66 1.53
N ILE A 58 2.47 -6.99 2.60
CA ILE A 58 1.46 -5.93 2.53
C ILE A 58 1.92 -4.81 1.59
N GLY A 59 3.17 -4.35 1.73
CA GLY A 59 3.70 -3.26 0.91
C GLY A 59 3.90 -3.61 -0.56
N SER A 60 4.02 -4.89 -0.91
CA SER A 60 4.03 -5.33 -2.32
C SER A 60 2.63 -5.48 -2.92
N LEU A 61 1.64 -5.87 -2.10
CA LEU A 61 0.29 -6.15 -2.55
C LEU A 61 -0.63 -4.92 -2.52
N VAL A 62 -0.35 -3.98 -1.63
CA VAL A 62 -1.24 -2.86 -1.31
C VAL A 62 -0.58 -1.54 -1.64
N LYS A 63 -1.37 -0.61 -2.17
CA LYS A 63 -1.01 0.81 -2.21
C LYS A 63 -2.15 1.66 -1.68
N GLY A 64 -1.84 2.74 -0.97
CA GLY A 64 -2.84 3.65 -0.45
C GLY A 64 -2.31 5.05 -0.23
N ASN A 65 -3.24 5.94 0.09
CA ASN A 65 -3.01 7.29 0.60
C ASN A 65 -4.11 7.62 1.63
N ASN A 66 -4.27 8.88 2.02
CA ASN A 66 -5.23 9.26 3.06
C ASN A 66 -6.71 9.05 2.69
N LYS A 67 -7.01 8.69 1.42
CA LYS A 67 -8.37 8.34 0.97
C LYS A 67 -8.69 6.86 1.13
N GLY A 68 -7.69 6.00 1.33
CA GLY A 68 -7.86 4.56 1.47
C GLY A 68 -6.82 3.74 0.72
N PHE A 69 -7.09 2.44 0.59
CA PHE A 69 -6.15 1.47 0.01
C PHE A 69 -6.77 0.70 -1.17
N ILE A 70 -5.96 0.46 -2.20
CA ILE A 70 -6.28 -0.50 -3.26
C ILE A 70 -5.65 -1.85 -2.91
N LEU A 71 -6.45 -2.90 -3.06
CA LEU A 71 -6.12 -4.28 -2.71
C LEU A 71 -6.21 -5.17 -3.96
N PRO A 72 -5.45 -6.28 -4.02
CA PRO A 72 -5.55 -7.21 -5.12
C PRO A 72 -6.91 -7.92 -5.15
N GLU A 73 -7.30 -8.44 -6.32
CA GLU A 73 -8.51 -9.27 -6.46
C GLU A 73 -8.47 -10.53 -5.60
N THR A 74 -7.28 -10.99 -5.22
CA THR A 74 -7.07 -12.14 -4.33
C THR A 74 -7.24 -11.83 -2.85
N ALA A 75 -7.47 -10.58 -2.44
CA ALA A 75 -7.75 -10.23 -1.04
C ALA A 75 -9.04 -10.91 -0.57
N ASP A 76 -9.00 -11.50 0.63
CA ASP A 76 -10.13 -12.23 1.22
C ASP A 76 -11.22 -11.23 1.68
N ASP A 77 -12.48 -11.60 1.50
CA ASP A 77 -13.61 -10.75 1.90
C ASP A 77 -13.63 -10.49 3.41
N LYS A 78 -13.10 -11.39 4.23
CA LYS A 78 -12.91 -11.19 5.67
C LYS A 78 -11.86 -10.14 5.99
N GLU A 79 -10.73 -10.14 5.26
CA GLU A 79 -9.68 -9.13 5.40
C GLU A 79 -10.24 -7.74 5.02
N ILE A 80 -11.03 -7.68 3.96
CA ILE A 80 -11.71 -6.45 3.51
C ILE A 80 -12.68 -5.95 4.57
N LYS A 81 -13.58 -6.82 5.04
CA LYS A 81 -14.57 -6.48 6.07
C LYS A 81 -13.90 -5.98 7.35
N PHE A 82 -12.79 -6.60 7.76
CA PHE A 82 -12.02 -6.17 8.92
C PHE A 82 -11.48 -4.73 8.76
N LEU A 83 -10.94 -4.39 7.58
CA LEU A 83 -10.48 -3.02 7.30
C LEU A 83 -11.64 -2.02 7.26
N GLU A 84 -12.76 -2.40 6.64
CA GLU A 84 -13.96 -1.55 6.58
C GLU A 84 -14.59 -1.31 7.96
N GLU A 85 -14.62 -2.31 8.84
CA GLU A 85 -15.06 -2.19 10.23
C GLU A 85 -14.17 -1.24 11.05
N LYS A 86 -12.91 -1.07 10.64
CA LYS A 86 -11.97 -0.07 11.17
C LYS A 86 -12.13 1.31 10.51
N GLY A 87 -13.13 1.51 9.67
CA GLY A 87 -13.38 2.77 8.97
C GLY A 87 -12.41 3.02 7.80
N ILE A 88 -11.65 2.01 7.38
CA ILE A 88 -10.74 2.13 6.25
C ILE A 88 -11.50 1.84 4.96
N LYS A 89 -11.47 2.82 4.04
CA LYS A 89 -11.97 2.63 2.69
C LYS A 89 -11.00 1.77 1.89
N VAL A 90 -11.50 0.67 1.32
CA VAL A 90 -10.71 -0.21 0.47
C VAL A 90 -11.37 -0.43 -0.88
N LYS A 91 -10.58 -0.82 -1.88
CA LYS A 91 -11.09 -1.18 -3.20
C LYS A 91 -10.27 -2.32 -3.80
N LYS A 92 -10.93 -3.44 -4.11
CA LYS A 92 -10.33 -4.51 -4.92
C LYS A 92 -10.13 -4.03 -6.35
N ILE A 93 -8.94 -4.25 -6.88
CA ILE A 93 -8.60 -4.01 -8.29
C ILE A 93 -8.39 -5.35 -8.99
N LYS A 94 -9.08 -5.53 -10.12
CA LYS A 94 -8.99 -6.74 -10.93
C LYS A 94 -7.68 -6.82 -11.71
N GLY A 95 -7.21 -8.04 -11.93
CA GLY A 95 -6.01 -8.33 -12.71
C GLY A 95 -4.77 -8.54 -11.85
N LEU A 96 -3.74 -7.70 -12.03
CA LEU A 96 -2.44 -7.90 -11.39
C LEU A 96 -2.50 -7.70 -9.88
N THR A 97 -1.78 -8.55 -9.14
CA THR A 97 -1.89 -8.67 -7.68
C THR A 97 -0.92 -7.80 -6.90
N ALA A 98 0.24 -7.47 -7.47
CA ALA A 98 1.28 -6.72 -6.78
C ALA A 98 1.10 -5.19 -6.93
N LEU A 99 -0.05 -4.65 -6.48
CA LEU A 99 -0.39 -3.24 -6.69
C LEU A 99 0.62 -2.28 -6.06
N GLY A 100 1.24 -2.64 -4.93
CA GLY A 100 2.31 -1.87 -4.31
C GLY A 100 3.55 -1.72 -5.19
N ASN A 101 3.86 -2.74 -6.00
CA ASN A 101 4.96 -2.68 -6.97
C ASN A 101 4.58 -1.92 -8.25
N LEU A 102 3.29 -1.80 -8.55
CA LEU A 102 2.78 -1.26 -9.82
C LEU A 102 2.27 0.18 -9.70
N VAL A 103 2.12 0.72 -8.49
CA VAL A 103 1.53 2.03 -8.26
C VAL A 103 2.35 2.82 -7.25
N GLY A 104 2.81 4.00 -7.66
CA GLY A 104 3.44 4.98 -6.79
C GLY A 104 2.61 6.26 -6.73
N LEU A 105 2.06 6.61 -5.58
CA LEU A 105 1.18 7.77 -5.41
C LEU A 105 1.29 8.37 -4.01
N ASN A 106 0.86 9.62 -3.89
CA ASN A 106 0.58 10.33 -2.64
C ASN A 106 -0.84 10.95 -2.70
N ASP A 107 -1.14 11.94 -1.87
CA ASP A 107 -2.44 12.61 -1.86
C ASP A 107 -2.67 13.61 -3.02
N PHE A 108 -1.62 13.93 -3.78
CA PHE A 108 -1.65 14.95 -4.82
C PHE A 108 -1.57 14.37 -6.23
N GLY A 109 -0.92 13.22 -6.41
CA GLY A 109 -0.83 12.56 -7.70
C GLY A 109 -0.07 11.25 -7.65
N GLY A 110 0.14 10.64 -8.82
CA GLY A 110 0.87 9.38 -8.89
C GLY A 110 1.14 8.85 -10.30
N ILE A 111 1.98 7.82 -10.33
CA ILE A 111 2.35 7.05 -11.50
C ILE A 111 1.80 5.63 -11.35
N VAL A 112 1.21 5.14 -12.43
CA VAL A 112 0.68 3.80 -12.53
C VAL A 112 1.44 3.05 -13.62
N SER A 113 1.77 1.79 -13.36
CA SER A 113 2.45 0.91 -14.31
C SER A 113 1.67 0.77 -15.62
N PRO A 114 2.34 0.71 -16.78
CA PRO A 114 1.70 0.38 -18.05
C PRO A 114 1.06 -1.01 -18.05
N LEU A 115 1.48 -1.92 -17.15
CA LEU A 115 0.91 -3.26 -17.00
C LEU A 115 -0.52 -3.25 -16.44
N ILE A 116 -0.94 -2.17 -15.78
CA ILE A 116 -2.32 -2.05 -15.30
C ILE A 116 -3.24 -1.78 -16.49
N GLN A 117 -4.23 -2.64 -16.68
CA GLN A 117 -5.23 -2.50 -17.75
C GLN A 117 -6.01 -1.19 -17.61
N LYS A 118 -6.39 -0.60 -18.76
CA LYS A 118 -7.11 0.68 -18.82
C LYS A 118 -8.35 0.72 -17.90
N LYS A 119 -9.11 -0.37 -17.81
CA LYS A 119 -10.27 -0.46 -16.91
C LYS A 119 -9.86 -0.29 -15.44
N SER A 120 -8.88 -1.05 -14.98
CA SER A 120 -8.34 -0.97 -13.63
C SER A 120 -7.69 0.39 -13.35
N PHE A 121 -7.02 1.00 -14.33
CA PHE A 121 -6.48 2.35 -14.22
C PHE A 121 -7.58 3.40 -13.95
N GLU A 122 -8.69 3.37 -14.68
CA GLU A 122 -9.82 4.28 -14.45
C GLU A 122 -10.48 4.03 -13.08
N GLU A 123 -10.54 2.77 -12.61
CA GLU A 123 -11.04 2.45 -11.27
C GLU A 123 -10.12 3.03 -10.17
N ILE A 124 -8.81 2.88 -10.30
CA ILE A 124 -7.82 3.45 -9.37
C ILE A 124 -7.93 4.98 -9.37
N LYS A 125 -7.98 5.60 -10.55
CA LYS A 125 -8.11 7.06 -10.71
C LYS A 125 -9.39 7.58 -10.08
N LYS A 126 -10.52 6.89 -10.25
CA LYS A 126 -11.80 7.24 -9.62
C LYS A 126 -11.75 7.06 -8.10
N PHE A 127 -11.13 6.00 -7.62
CA PHE A 127 -11.03 5.70 -6.18
C PHE A 127 -10.24 6.78 -5.44
N PHE A 128 -9.06 7.12 -5.95
CA PHE A 128 -8.20 8.14 -5.34
C PHE A 128 -8.59 9.56 -5.73
N GLY A 129 -9.25 9.81 -6.87
CA GLY A 129 -9.67 11.16 -7.27
C GLY A 129 -8.51 12.17 -7.29
N ILE A 130 -7.34 11.73 -7.78
CA ILE A 130 -6.13 12.54 -7.96
C ILE A 130 -5.62 12.37 -9.40
N PRO A 131 -4.82 13.31 -9.94
CA PRO A 131 -4.12 13.13 -11.20
C PRO A 131 -3.21 11.88 -11.17
N LEU A 132 -3.45 10.94 -12.08
CA LEU A 132 -2.61 9.76 -12.28
C LEU A 132 -2.14 9.69 -13.73
N LYS A 133 -0.90 9.27 -13.93
CA LYS A 133 -0.32 9.03 -15.25
C LYS A 133 0.17 7.60 -15.39
N GLN A 134 -0.15 6.96 -16.50
CA GLN A 134 0.35 5.62 -16.82
C GLN A 134 1.66 5.75 -17.60
N MET A 135 2.77 5.25 -17.06
CA MET A 135 4.11 5.31 -17.69
C MET A 135 5.11 4.35 -17.02
N THR A 136 6.24 4.08 -17.69
CA THR A 136 7.40 3.42 -17.09
C THR A 136 8.28 4.41 -16.32
N LEU A 137 9.13 3.90 -15.43
CA LEU A 137 10.14 4.70 -14.74
C LEU A 137 11.50 4.02 -14.88
N GLY A 138 12.49 4.72 -15.46
CA GLY A 138 13.84 4.16 -15.64
C GLY A 138 13.86 2.85 -16.43
N ASN A 139 13.03 2.74 -17.48
CA ASN A 139 12.81 1.51 -18.26
C ASN A 139 12.20 0.33 -17.47
N SER A 140 11.66 0.57 -16.27
CA SER A 140 10.95 -0.42 -15.47
C SER A 140 9.44 -0.20 -15.54
N GLU A 141 8.70 -1.30 -15.63
CA GLU A 141 7.24 -1.32 -15.54
C GLU A 141 6.74 -1.45 -14.08
N VAL A 142 7.60 -1.86 -13.14
CA VAL A 142 7.26 -1.95 -11.70
C VAL A 142 7.55 -0.63 -10.99
N VAL A 143 6.81 0.40 -11.39
CA VAL A 143 7.05 1.79 -10.96
C VAL A 143 7.02 1.99 -9.44
N GLY A 144 6.15 1.27 -8.73
CA GLY A 144 6.03 1.35 -7.26
C GLY A 144 7.21 0.74 -6.53
N SER A 145 7.94 -0.18 -7.17
CA SER A 145 9.21 -0.70 -6.64
C SER A 145 10.39 0.26 -6.88
N CYS A 146 10.25 1.17 -7.85
CA CYS A 146 11.32 2.10 -8.25
C CYS A 146 11.18 3.49 -7.60
N LEU A 147 10.06 3.79 -6.93
CA LEU A 147 9.80 5.11 -6.36
C LEU A 147 9.02 5.04 -5.05
N LEU A 148 9.30 5.99 -4.18
CA LEU A 148 8.45 6.32 -3.03
C LEU A 148 7.91 7.73 -3.22
N ALA A 149 6.59 7.89 -3.13
CA ALA A 149 5.90 9.16 -3.19
C ALA A 149 5.26 9.43 -1.83
N THR A 150 5.53 10.60 -1.27
CA THR A 150 4.99 11.11 0.00
C THR A 150 4.28 12.42 -0.26
#